data_AF-A0AAN0VRE8-F1
#
_entry.id   AF-A0AAN0VRE8-F1
#
_cell.length_a   1.000
_cell.length_b   1.000
_cell.length_c   1.000
_cell.angle_alpha   90.00
_cell.angle_beta   90.00
_cell.angle_gamma   90.00
#
_symmetry.space_group_name_H-M   'P 1'
#
loop_
_entity.id
_entity.type
_entity.pdbx_description
1 polymer ?
#
loop_
_entity_poly.entity_id
_entity_poly.type
_entity_poly.pdbx_seq_one_letter_code
_entity_poly.pdbx_strand_id
1 'polypeptide(L)'
;MTVEQCFVGVCFIPLDGSGQKFFGFSEFLAGLALMVLAWTIADVRYRFRVRTAPIPLLGITFSIVAVVGALALLTDLWRAEQWLVPKGSLLTPALWQTLLGGLFLLTFLIWTWFAFIRPPTYGRHNAERFAQTLYQFILKGSPAELPIIADEFAHSAGALVRHATDRGRLKNYRLEREDEKKEDPPKVEGYANDLLLLIGDKRFCRAIVESSPGTALAVFHAITKTKKYGIQVETFAKNIVNEALANKDSFLYHEAEGYESGLIGYHKPLSQAMFADYEMVETIGSLLDPDIHGKRQWDAAQWEAYCRVVLIAFRSYVNEGYGGHSFVLYRAKGYIENAVSDLYILNELANAWDTDSFHRLRVVIEFAKDAVKILDEKGVPDHVRIRVRGKHGHPRETFYDHIASLIFEVIFHASAVKSPQWGCWMIQHNSVWGELFNFNHLDGPAGKVVKYKVRRLLYDEIADMRRFPNFKGAKILGFCLNVMGLTVGQGNYDKDSRALQTALLAWTKKNFAWLNEYNPRVAEACLVDGMSYDAENLRLVRISPAEGLRREPSYVYFDLDPASAEPNAMTAAGSQPEPKV
;
A
#
# COMPACT_ATOMS: atom_id res chain seq x y z
N MET A 1 -60.90 -36.69 50.58
CA MET A 1 -60.11 -37.04 51.77
C MET A 1 -58.66 -37.18 51.35
N THR A 2 -57.84 -36.18 51.58
CA THR A 2 -56.39 -36.21 51.31
C THR A 2 -55.70 -36.96 52.44
N VAL A 3 -55.04 -38.08 52.13
CA VAL A 3 -54.32 -38.89 53.11
C VAL A 3 -53.01 -38.16 53.44
N GLU A 4 -52.97 -37.43 54.56
CA GLU A 4 -51.73 -36.87 55.09
C GLU A 4 -50.87 -38.02 55.63
N GLN A 5 -49.75 -38.31 54.96
CA GLN A 5 -48.75 -39.26 55.47
C GLN A 5 -47.66 -38.45 56.15
N CYS A 6 -47.56 -38.52 57.49
CA CYS A 6 -46.49 -37.84 58.23
C CYS A 6 -45.44 -38.86 58.68
N PHE A 7 -44.17 -38.61 58.31
CA PHE A 7 -43.02 -39.40 58.73
C PHE A 7 -42.02 -38.46 59.44
N VAL A 8 -41.64 -38.80 60.68
CA VAL A 8 -40.58 -38.12 61.46
C VAL A 8 -40.68 -36.57 61.43
N GLY A 9 -41.85 -36.02 61.78
CA GLY A 9 -42.05 -34.57 61.92
C GLY A 9 -42.26 -33.78 60.62
N VAL A 10 -42.26 -34.45 59.46
CA VAL A 10 -42.57 -33.86 58.16
C VAL A 10 -43.85 -34.52 57.61
N CYS A 11 -44.90 -33.73 57.42
CA CYS A 11 -46.16 -34.22 56.83
C CYS A 11 -46.10 -34.12 55.32
N PHE A 12 -46.61 -35.09 54.57
CA PHE A 12 -46.66 -35.03 53.11
C PHE A 12 -48.11 -34.89 52.62
N ILE A 13 -48.33 -33.98 51.68
CA ILE A 13 -49.64 -33.73 51.04
C ILE A 13 -49.49 -34.05 49.54
N PRO A 14 -50.49 -34.68 48.89
CA PRO A 14 -50.48 -34.86 47.44
C PRO A 14 -50.46 -33.50 46.74
N LEU A 15 -49.61 -33.39 45.71
CA LEU A 15 -49.50 -32.16 44.92
C LEU A 15 -50.81 -31.87 44.18
N ASP A 16 -51.31 -30.64 44.26
CA ASP A 16 -52.55 -30.25 43.58
C ASP A 16 -52.34 -30.23 42.05
N GLY A 17 -52.93 -31.22 41.37
CA GLY A 17 -52.89 -31.35 39.91
C GLY A 17 -53.67 -30.26 39.17
N SER A 18 -54.53 -29.49 39.87
CA SER A 18 -55.36 -28.40 39.30
C SER A 18 -54.84 -27.00 39.62
N GLY A 19 -53.74 -26.89 40.36
CA GLY A 19 -53.13 -25.61 40.73
C GLY A 19 -52.61 -24.82 39.52
N GLN A 20 -52.52 -23.48 39.64
CA GLN A 20 -52.05 -22.61 38.57
C GLN A 20 -50.69 -23.06 38.00
N LYS A 21 -50.61 -23.15 36.67
CA LYS A 21 -49.40 -23.51 35.91
C LYS A 21 -48.85 -22.25 35.27
N PHE A 22 -47.66 -21.82 35.69
CA PHE A 22 -47.00 -20.63 35.14
C PHE A 22 -46.02 -20.99 34.00
N PHE A 23 -45.33 -22.12 34.13
CA PHE A 23 -44.37 -22.62 33.14
C PHE A 23 -44.23 -24.13 33.30
N GLY A 24 -44.60 -24.91 32.29
CA GLY A 24 -44.31 -26.34 32.21
C GLY A 24 -43.89 -26.75 30.81
N PHE A 25 -44.06 -28.04 30.51
CA PHE A 25 -43.45 -28.64 29.32
C PHE A 25 -44.01 -28.07 28.01
N SER A 26 -45.31 -27.74 27.96
CA SER A 26 -45.96 -27.09 26.82
C SER A 26 -45.36 -25.72 26.51
N GLU A 27 -45.19 -24.88 27.53
CA GLU A 27 -44.62 -23.53 27.37
C GLU A 27 -43.13 -23.60 27.03
N PHE A 28 -42.41 -24.56 27.63
CA PHE A 28 -41.02 -24.86 27.27
C PHE A 28 -40.88 -25.26 25.80
N LEU A 29 -41.72 -26.16 25.29
CA LEU A 29 -41.68 -26.57 23.89
C LEU A 29 -41.97 -25.41 22.93
N ALA A 30 -42.94 -24.55 23.26
CA ALA A 30 -43.23 -23.35 22.47
C ALA A 30 -42.03 -22.38 22.45
N GLY A 31 -41.41 -22.13 23.61
CA GLY A 31 -40.21 -21.30 23.72
C GLY A 31 -39.00 -21.90 22.99
N LEU A 32 -38.81 -23.23 23.10
CA LEU A 32 -37.75 -23.96 22.41
C LEU A 32 -37.92 -23.87 20.89
N ALA A 33 -39.14 -24.04 20.39
CA ALA A 33 -39.43 -23.92 18.96
C ALA A 33 -39.06 -22.52 18.43
N LEU A 34 -39.42 -21.45 19.15
CA LEU A 34 -39.02 -20.09 18.80
C LEU A 34 -37.50 -19.89 18.84
N MET A 35 -36.82 -20.44 19.84
CA MET A 35 -35.36 -20.34 19.95
C MET A 35 -34.64 -21.09 18.82
N VAL A 36 -35.10 -22.29 18.47
CA VAL A 36 -34.56 -23.07 17.34
C VAL A 36 -34.80 -22.34 16.02
N LEU A 37 -35.98 -21.76 15.82
CA LEU A 37 -36.29 -20.95 14.65
C LEU A 37 -35.39 -19.70 14.56
N ALA A 38 -35.15 -19.03 15.68
CA ALA A 38 -34.19 -17.92 15.73
C ALA A 38 -32.76 -18.37 15.39
N TRP A 39 -32.35 -19.57 15.81
CA TRP A 39 -31.04 -20.13 15.48
C TRP A 39 -30.87 -20.54 14.02
N THR A 40 -31.91 -21.05 13.37
CA THR A 40 -31.84 -21.47 11.97
C THR A 40 -31.92 -20.30 10.99
N ILE A 41 -32.61 -19.22 11.37
CA ILE A 41 -32.75 -18.01 10.55
C ILE A 41 -31.61 -17.01 10.81
N ALA A 42 -30.84 -17.19 11.89
CA ALA A 42 -29.76 -16.28 12.25
C ALA A 42 -28.73 -16.12 11.12
N ASP A 43 -28.63 -14.88 10.64
CA ASP A 43 -27.63 -14.45 9.68
C ASP A 43 -26.20 -14.75 10.18
N VAL A 44 -25.27 -14.84 9.24
CA VAL A 44 -23.82 -15.07 9.43
C VAL A 44 -23.26 -14.17 10.53
N ARG A 45 -23.66 -12.88 10.54
CA ARG A 45 -23.29 -11.90 11.56
C ARG A 45 -23.52 -12.41 12.98
N TYR A 46 -24.73 -12.90 13.25
CA TYR A 46 -25.13 -13.33 14.59
C TYR A 46 -24.46 -14.65 14.97
N ARG A 47 -24.30 -15.57 14.01
CA ARG A 47 -23.57 -16.82 14.22
C ARG A 47 -22.10 -16.56 14.58
N PHE A 48 -21.46 -15.58 13.95
CA PHE A 48 -20.09 -15.16 14.28
C PHE A 48 -19.99 -14.60 15.71
N ARG A 49 -20.89 -13.69 16.10
CA ARG A 49 -20.90 -13.10 17.45
C ARG A 49 -21.10 -14.14 18.56
N VAL A 50 -22.01 -15.09 18.36
CA VAL A 50 -22.26 -16.16 19.34
C VAL A 50 -21.05 -17.10 19.47
N ARG A 51 -20.37 -17.44 18.37
CA ARG A 51 -19.18 -18.30 18.39
C ARG A 51 -17.94 -17.63 19.01
N THR A 52 -17.85 -16.32 18.89
CA THR A 52 -16.72 -15.51 19.39
C THR A 52 -16.94 -14.96 20.81
N ALA A 53 -18.07 -15.29 21.44
CA ALA A 53 -18.38 -14.86 22.79
C ALA A 53 -17.35 -15.36 23.83
N PRO A 54 -17.09 -14.58 24.90
CA PRO A 54 -16.15 -14.96 25.97
C PRO A 54 -16.56 -16.23 26.72
N ILE A 55 -17.84 -16.58 26.67
CA ILE A 55 -18.43 -17.74 27.34
C ILE A 55 -18.89 -18.72 26.24
N PRO A 56 -18.78 -20.05 26.42
CA PRO A 56 -19.24 -21.03 25.44
C PRO A 56 -20.78 -21.08 25.42
N LEU A 57 -21.40 -20.05 24.83
CA LEU A 57 -22.84 -19.83 24.84
C LEU A 57 -23.57 -21.05 24.31
N LEU A 58 -23.14 -21.62 23.18
CA LEU A 58 -23.84 -22.73 22.55
C LEU A 58 -23.91 -23.98 23.44
N GLY A 59 -22.81 -24.33 24.12
CA GLY A 59 -22.78 -25.45 25.05
C GLY A 59 -23.63 -25.19 26.29
N ILE A 60 -23.50 -24.00 26.89
CA ILE A 60 -24.25 -23.63 28.10
C ILE A 60 -25.75 -23.53 27.81
N THR A 61 -26.16 -22.88 26.72
CA THR A 61 -27.56 -22.77 26.33
C THR A 61 -28.15 -24.14 26.08
N PHE A 62 -27.42 -25.02 25.38
CA PHE A 62 -27.89 -26.39 25.13
C PHE A 62 -28.06 -27.18 26.43
N SER A 63 -27.07 -27.13 27.34
CA SER A 63 -27.15 -27.82 28.63
C SER A 63 -28.28 -27.28 29.51
N ILE A 64 -28.43 -25.95 29.64
CA ILE A 64 -29.50 -25.36 30.45
C ILE A 64 -30.87 -25.72 29.87
N VAL A 65 -31.05 -25.62 28.55
CA VAL A 65 -32.32 -25.93 27.89
C VAL A 65 -32.67 -27.41 28.05
N ALA A 66 -31.71 -28.33 27.91
CA ALA A 66 -31.93 -29.75 28.15
C ALA A 66 -32.33 -30.05 29.60
N VAL A 67 -31.64 -29.45 30.58
CA VAL A 67 -31.94 -29.61 32.01
C VAL A 67 -33.31 -29.01 32.36
N VAL A 68 -33.61 -27.79 31.89
CA VAL A 68 -34.91 -27.15 32.12
C VAL A 68 -36.04 -27.95 31.47
N GLY A 69 -35.83 -28.49 30.26
CA GLY A 69 -36.81 -29.35 29.59
C GLY A 69 -37.09 -30.64 30.36
N ALA A 70 -36.04 -31.33 30.83
CA ALA A 70 -36.18 -32.54 31.65
C ALA A 70 -36.87 -32.24 32.99
N LEU A 71 -36.49 -31.15 33.67
CA LEU A 71 -37.10 -30.75 34.93
C LEU A 71 -38.55 -30.29 34.76
N ALA A 72 -38.88 -29.60 33.66
CA ALA A 72 -40.24 -29.20 33.34
C ALA A 72 -41.13 -30.44 33.07
N LEU A 73 -40.62 -31.42 32.33
CA LEU A 73 -41.31 -32.69 32.08
C LEU A 73 -41.53 -33.48 33.39
N LEU A 74 -40.50 -33.60 34.23
CA LEU A 74 -40.60 -34.25 35.54
C LEU A 74 -41.57 -33.50 36.46
N THR A 75 -41.60 -32.17 36.41
CA THR A 75 -42.54 -31.35 37.20
C THR A 75 -43.99 -31.57 36.76
N ASP A 76 -44.23 -31.66 35.44
CA ASP A 76 -45.56 -31.95 34.91
C ASP A 76 -45.99 -33.40 35.21
N LEU A 77 -45.08 -34.38 35.13
CA LEU A 77 -45.34 -35.76 35.56
C LEU A 77 -45.63 -35.85 37.06
N TRP A 78 -44.84 -35.14 37.88
CA TRP A 78 -45.03 -35.08 39.33
C TRP A 78 -46.41 -34.50 39.69
N ARG A 79 -46.88 -33.48 38.97
CA ARG A 79 -48.24 -32.94 39.13
C ARG A 79 -49.33 -33.90 38.63
N ALA A 80 -49.11 -34.59 37.51
CA ALA A 80 -50.07 -35.51 36.93
C ALA A 80 -50.32 -36.74 37.83
N GLU A 81 -49.25 -37.29 38.42
CA GLU A 81 -49.30 -38.46 39.31
C GLU A 81 -49.55 -38.09 40.79
N GLN A 82 -49.72 -36.80 41.10
CA GLN A 82 -50.01 -36.27 42.45
C GLN A 82 -49.06 -36.77 43.55
N TRP A 83 -47.76 -36.93 43.27
CA TRP A 83 -46.83 -37.47 44.28
C TRP A 83 -46.69 -36.54 45.50
N LEU A 84 -46.37 -37.17 46.64
CA LEU A 84 -46.32 -36.57 47.97
C LEU A 84 -45.22 -35.51 48.13
N VAL A 85 -45.56 -34.33 48.66
CA VAL A 85 -44.62 -33.21 48.90
C VAL A 85 -44.61 -32.85 50.39
N PRO A 86 -43.43 -32.61 51.00
CA PRO A 86 -43.34 -32.24 52.40
C PRO A 86 -44.04 -30.89 52.66
N LYS A 87 -44.84 -30.84 53.72
CA LYS A 87 -45.66 -29.73 54.21
C LYS A 87 -44.72 -28.70 54.83
N GLY A 88 -44.20 -27.82 53.98
CA GLY A 88 -43.31 -26.73 54.33
C GLY A 88 -43.21 -25.74 53.17
N SER A 89 -43.22 -24.44 53.48
CA SER A 89 -43.30 -23.34 52.50
C SER A 89 -42.03 -23.07 51.70
N LEU A 90 -41.02 -23.95 51.76
CA LEU A 90 -39.68 -23.66 51.22
C LEU A 90 -39.59 -23.73 49.69
N LEU A 91 -40.35 -24.63 49.04
CA LEU A 91 -40.39 -24.77 47.58
C LEU A 91 -41.83 -25.03 47.13
N THR A 92 -42.58 -23.96 46.83
CA THR A 92 -43.91 -24.11 46.24
C THR A 92 -43.81 -24.48 44.75
N PRO A 93 -44.78 -25.23 44.20
CA PRO A 93 -44.79 -25.58 42.77
C PRO A 93 -44.79 -24.36 41.85
N ALA A 94 -45.40 -23.26 42.28
CA ALA A 94 -45.37 -22.00 41.56
C ALA A 94 -43.95 -21.40 41.55
N LEU A 95 -43.29 -21.32 42.71
CA LEU A 95 -41.92 -20.80 42.82
C LEU A 95 -40.94 -21.64 41.98
N TRP A 96 -41.05 -22.96 42.00
CA TRP A 96 -40.21 -23.86 41.20
C TRP A 96 -40.41 -23.65 39.69
N GLN A 97 -41.66 -23.55 39.23
CA GLN A 97 -41.95 -23.26 37.82
C GLN A 97 -41.48 -21.87 37.41
N THR A 98 -41.61 -20.86 38.28
CA THR A 98 -41.07 -19.52 38.04
C THR A 98 -39.56 -19.52 37.93
N LEU A 99 -38.84 -20.31 38.75
CA LEU A 99 -37.39 -20.45 38.64
C LEU A 99 -36.97 -21.11 37.32
N LEU A 100 -37.66 -22.18 36.90
CA LEU A 100 -37.39 -22.83 35.61
C LEU A 100 -37.67 -21.91 34.42
N GLY A 101 -38.81 -21.24 34.41
CA GLY A 101 -39.18 -20.28 33.36
C GLY A 101 -38.25 -19.05 33.35
N GLY A 102 -37.88 -18.54 34.52
CA GLY A 102 -36.94 -17.43 34.68
C GLY A 102 -35.54 -17.78 34.20
N LEU A 103 -35.04 -18.99 34.51
CA LEU A 103 -33.75 -19.48 34.03
C LEU A 103 -33.74 -19.65 32.50
N PHE A 104 -34.82 -20.18 31.92
CA PHE A 104 -34.99 -20.28 30.47
C PHE A 104 -35.00 -18.91 29.80
N LEU A 105 -35.78 -17.97 30.33
CA LEU A 105 -35.86 -16.60 29.82
C LEU A 105 -34.52 -15.88 29.91
N LEU A 106 -33.82 -15.98 31.05
CA LEU A 106 -32.50 -15.37 31.24
C LEU A 106 -31.47 -15.96 30.27
N THR A 107 -31.51 -17.26 30.02
CA THR A 107 -30.63 -17.92 29.04
C THR A 107 -30.89 -17.38 27.63
N PHE A 108 -32.16 -17.22 27.24
CA PHE A 108 -32.53 -16.63 25.96
C PHE A 108 -32.12 -15.15 25.85
N LEU A 109 -32.29 -14.36 26.92
CA LEU A 109 -31.88 -12.95 26.95
C LEU A 109 -30.36 -12.79 26.86
N ILE A 110 -29.57 -13.64 27.55
CA ILE A 110 -28.11 -13.65 27.43
C ILE A 110 -27.71 -13.99 26.00
N TRP A 111 -28.31 -15.02 25.40
CA TRP A 111 -28.04 -15.38 24.02
C TRP A 111 -28.36 -14.23 23.06
N THR A 112 -29.55 -13.63 23.19
CA THR A 112 -30.00 -12.47 22.40
C THR A 112 -29.08 -11.26 22.59
N TRP A 113 -28.61 -11.01 23.80
CA TRP A 113 -27.67 -9.92 24.10
C TRP A 113 -26.36 -10.08 23.33
N PHE A 114 -25.76 -11.26 23.34
CA PHE A 114 -24.52 -11.52 22.61
C PHE A 114 -24.73 -11.66 21.09
N ALA A 115 -25.87 -12.17 20.65
CA ALA A 115 -26.19 -12.28 19.24
C ALA A 115 -26.42 -10.89 18.63
N PHE A 116 -27.34 -10.09 19.18
CA PHE A 116 -27.84 -8.88 18.52
C PHE A 116 -27.24 -7.58 19.03
N ILE A 117 -26.92 -7.49 20.33
CA ILE A 117 -26.61 -6.19 20.98
C ILE A 117 -25.10 -5.97 21.11
N ARG A 118 -24.37 -6.95 21.66
CA ARG A 118 -22.95 -6.78 21.99
C ARG A 118 -22.04 -7.14 20.80
N PRO A 119 -21.20 -6.20 20.31
CA PRO A 119 -20.25 -6.51 19.23
C PRO A 119 -19.16 -7.47 19.72
N PRO A 120 -18.55 -8.25 18.80
CA PRO A 120 -17.50 -9.18 19.13
C PRO A 120 -16.19 -8.42 19.38
N THR A 121 -15.71 -8.46 20.62
CA THR A 121 -14.44 -7.84 21.02
C THR A 121 -13.43 -8.91 21.41
N TYR A 122 -12.27 -8.91 20.77
CA TYR A 122 -11.15 -9.78 21.11
C TYR A 122 -10.66 -9.51 22.55
N GLY A 123 -10.33 -10.58 23.28
CA GLY A 123 -9.80 -10.50 24.63
C GLY A 123 -9.32 -11.85 25.18
N ARG A 124 -8.90 -11.85 26.44
CA ARG A 124 -8.26 -13.02 27.06
C ARG A 124 -9.13 -14.27 27.12
N HIS A 125 -10.44 -14.10 27.28
CA HIS A 125 -11.40 -15.20 27.50
C HIS A 125 -11.93 -15.83 26.19
N ASN A 126 -11.79 -15.14 25.05
CA ASN A 126 -12.24 -15.64 23.74
C ASN A 126 -11.11 -15.79 22.72
N ALA A 127 -9.86 -15.51 23.06
CA ALA A 127 -8.74 -15.47 22.11
C ALA A 127 -8.69 -16.70 21.16
N GLU A 128 -8.67 -17.91 21.73
CA GLU A 128 -8.61 -19.16 20.98
C GLU A 128 -9.86 -19.38 20.11
N ARG A 129 -11.06 -19.21 20.67
CA ARG A 129 -12.33 -19.38 19.93
C ARG A 129 -12.46 -18.36 18.80
N PHE A 130 -12.00 -17.14 19.04
CA PHE A 130 -12.02 -16.07 18.05
C PHE A 130 -11.10 -16.43 16.88
N ALA A 131 -9.86 -16.87 17.17
CA ALA A 131 -8.91 -17.31 16.15
C ALA A 131 -9.44 -18.49 15.33
N GLN A 132 -9.93 -19.55 15.98
CA GLN A 132 -10.47 -20.72 15.29
C GLN A 132 -11.70 -20.38 14.44
N THR A 133 -12.60 -19.53 14.95
CA THR A 133 -13.81 -19.12 14.22
C THR A 133 -13.44 -18.29 12.98
N LEU A 134 -12.58 -17.29 13.13
CA LEU A 134 -12.16 -16.47 12.00
C LEU A 134 -11.42 -17.30 10.94
N TYR A 135 -10.54 -18.21 11.37
CA TYR A 135 -9.84 -19.14 10.49
C TYR A 135 -10.81 -19.98 9.67
N GLN A 136 -11.86 -20.54 10.28
CA GLN A 136 -12.86 -21.33 9.57
C GLN A 136 -13.62 -20.51 8.50
N PHE A 137 -13.99 -19.27 8.81
CA PHE A 137 -14.68 -18.41 7.85
C PHE A 137 -13.78 -18.01 6.66
N ILE A 138 -12.52 -17.63 6.94
CA ILE A 138 -11.54 -17.29 5.90
C ILE A 138 -11.21 -18.52 5.05
N LEU A 139 -11.01 -19.68 5.66
CA LEU A 139 -10.75 -20.94 4.95
C LEU A 139 -11.92 -21.35 4.04
N LYS A 140 -13.16 -21.17 4.51
CA LYS A 140 -14.36 -21.39 3.70
C LYS A 140 -14.43 -20.42 2.51
N GLY A 141 -13.99 -19.18 2.69
CA GLY A 141 -13.80 -18.21 1.62
C GLY A 141 -15.08 -17.80 0.88
N SER A 142 -16.24 -17.84 1.54
CA SER A 142 -17.53 -17.55 0.90
C SER A 142 -17.70 -16.04 0.63
N PRO A 143 -17.90 -15.61 -0.63
CA PRO A 143 -18.01 -14.19 -0.98
C PRO A 143 -19.16 -13.44 -0.27
N ALA A 144 -20.24 -14.14 0.10
CA ALA A 144 -21.36 -13.55 0.83
C ALA A 144 -21.08 -13.40 2.34
N GLU A 145 -20.24 -14.27 2.90
CA GLU A 145 -19.96 -14.28 4.34
C GLU A 145 -18.78 -13.36 4.69
N LEU A 146 -17.73 -13.32 3.88
CA LEU A 146 -16.50 -12.58 4.19
C LEU A 146 -16.72 -11.08 4.45
N PRO A 147 -17.51 -10.32 3.66
CA PRO A 147 -17.79 -8.91 3.95
C PRO A 147 -18.44 -8.69 5.32
N ILE A 148 -19.42 -9.54 5.67
CA ILE A 148 -20.12 -9.45 6.95
C ILE A 148 -19.15 -9.73 8.11
N ILE A 149 -18.28 -10.73 7.96
CA ILE A 149 -17.27 -11.06 8.97
C ILE A 149 -16.21 -9.95 9.06
N ALA A 150 -15.85 -9.31 7.95
CA ALA A 150 -14.91 -8.19 7.94
C ALA A 150 -15.46 -6.99 8.74
N ASP A 151 -16.73 -6.62 8.56
CA ASP A 151 -17.38 -5.54 9.32
C ASP A 151 -17.37 -5.87 10.83
N GLU A 152 -17.74 -7.10 11.19
CA GLU A 152 -17.77 -7.52 12.59
C GLU A 152 -16.36 -7.57 13.21
N PHE A 153 -15.35 -7.90 12.42
CA PHE A 153 -13.96 -7.89 12.85
C PHE A 153 -13.46 -6.47 13.19
N ALA A 154 -13.99 -5.43 12.55
CA ALA A 154 -13.58 -4.04 12.80
C ALA A 154 -13.70 -3.64 14.29
N HIS A 155 -14.72 -4.14 15.00
CA HIS A 155 -14.90 -3.90 16.43
C HIS A 155 -13.79 -4.49 17.31
N SER A 156 -13.08 -5.52 16.82
CA SER A 156 -11.97 -6.16 17.52
C SER A 156 -10.60 -5.59 17.17
N ALA A 157 -10.47 -4.79 16.10
CA ALA A 157 -9.19 -4.25 15.63
C ALA A 157 -8.40 -3.53 16.74
N GLY A 158 -9.06 -2.67 17.51
CA GLY A 158 -8.42 -1.94 18.61
C GLY A 158 -7.90 -2.83 19.74
N ALA A 159 -8.62 -3.91 20.06
CA ALA A 159 -8.19 -4.86 21.10
C ALA A 159 -7.06 -5.76 20.60
N LEU A 160 -7.11 -6.17 19.33
CA LEU A 160 -6.06 -6.98 18.70
C LEU A 160 -4.73 -6.24 18.67
N VAL A 161 -4.71 -5.00 18.18
CA VAL A 161 -3.47 -4.19 18.12
C VAL A 161 -2.90 -3.95 19.53
N ARG A 162 -3.75 -3.73 20.55
CA ARG A 162 -3.29 -3.59 21.93
C ARG A 162 -2.61 -4.85 22.46
N HIS A 163 -3.16 -6.03 22.16
CA HIS A 163 -2.62 -7.32 22.59
C HIS A 163 -1.49 -7.86 21.70
N ALA A 164 -1.29 -7.32 20.50
CA ALA A 164 -0.22 -7.74 19.62
C ALA A 164 1.16 -7.35 20.16
N THR A 165 2.13 -8.20 19.87
CA THR A 165 3.53 -8.00 20.23
C THR A 165 4.14 -6.96 19.30
N ASP A 166 4.68 -5.88 19.86
CA ASP A 166 5.39 -4.86 19.09
C ASP A 166 6.88 -5.21 19.03
N ARG A 167 7.38 -5.50 17.83
CA ARG A 167 8.79 -5.80 17.59
C ARG A 167 9.63 -4.54 17.34
N GLY A 168 9.01 -3.36 17.33
CA GLY A 168 9.64 -2.06 17.12
C GLY A 168 10.41 -1.94 15.79
N ARG A 169 11.27 -0.90 15.70
CA ARG A 169 12.15 -0.66 14.54
C ARG A 169 13.20 -1.76 14.32
N LEU A 170 13.46 -2.60 15.33
CA LEU A 170 14.42 -3.71 15.29
C LEU A 170 13.98 -4.86 14.38
N LYS A 171 12.76 -4.83 13.84
CA LYS A 171 12.26 -5.81 12.87
C LYS A 171 13.04 -5.79 11.54
N ASN A 172 13.42 -4.60 11.06
CA ASN A 172 14.12 -4.41 9.78
C ASN A 172 15.65 -4.54 9.88
N TYR A 173 16.18 -4.56 11.10
CA TYR A 173 17.63 -4.55 11.39
C TYR A 173 18.12 -5.82 12.09
N ARG A 174 17.47 -6.97 11.93
CA ARG A 174 17.93 -8.23 12.54
C ARG A 174 19.32 -8.66 11.99
N LEU A 175 20.36 -8.14 12.61
CA LEU A 175 21.36 -8.97 13.27
C LEU A 175 20.60 -9.72 14.37
N GLU A 176 20.21 -10.95 14.09
CA GLU A 176 19.73 -11.86 15.12
C GLU A 176 20.84 -11.97 16.17
N ARG A 177 20.69 -11.29 17.31
CA ARG A 177 21.40 -11.72 18.51
C ARG A 177 20.77 -13.04 18.90
N GLU A 178 21.49 -14.12 18.64
CA GLU A 178 21.12 -15.51 18.97
C GLU A 178 20.84 -15.73 20.48
N ASP A 179 21.09 -14.72 21.34
CA ASP A 179 21.08 -14.84 22.80
C ASP A 179 19.79 -14.40 23.51
N GLU A 180 18.80 -13.80 22.82
CA GLU A 180 17.51 -13.52 23.46
C GLU A 180 16.62 -14.77 23.41
N LYS A 181 16.57 -15.51 24.51
CA LYS A 181 15.55 -16.54 24.76
C LYS A 181 14.18 -15.96 24.43
N LYS A 182 13.60 -16.37 23.29
CA LYS A 182 12.21 -16.07 22.94
C LYS A 182 11.33 -16.73 23.98
N GLU A 183 10.96 -16.00 25.03
CA GLU A 183 9.86 -16.42 25.88
C GLU A 183 8.62 -16.52 24.99
N ASP A 184 7.96 -17.67 25.01
CA ASP A 184 6.73 -17.85 24.25
C ASP A 184 5.74 -16.76 24.69
N PRO A 185 5.22 -15.94 23.75
CA PRO A 185 4.30 -14.88 24.11
C PRO A 185 3.09 -15.49 24.84
N PRO A 186 2.51 -14.78 25.83
CA PRO A 186 1.28 -15.22 26.47
C PRO A 186 0.26 -15.66 25.40
N LYS A 187 -0.47 -16.75 25.61
CA LYS A 187 -1.36 -17.35 24.57
C LYS A 187 -2.23 -16.33 23.83
N VAL A 188 -2.70 -15.29 24.53
CA VAL A 188 -3.53 -14.20 23.99
C VAL A 188 -2.76 -13.31 23.00
N GLU A 189 -1.48 -13.06 23.24
CA GLU A 189 -0.63 -12.31 22.31
C GLU A 189 -0.26 -13.19 21.09
N GLY A 190 -0.01 -14.48 21.32
CA GLY A 190 0.18 -15.47 20.25
C GLY A 190 -1.00 -15.49 19.26
N TYR A 191 -2.22 -15.69 19.76
CA TYR A 191 -3.43 -15.64 18.92
C TYR A 191 -3.66 -14.28 18.27
N ALA A 192 -3.31 -13.16 18.93
CA ALA A 192 -3.44 -11.84 18.31
C ALA A 192 -2.49 -11.68 17.12
N ASN A 193 -1.25 -12.16 17.25
CA ASN A 193 -0.26 -12.16 16.17
C ASN A 193 -0.70 -13.06 15.01
N ASP A 194 -1.19 -14.27 15.30
CA ASP A 194 -1.70 -15.20 14.28
C ASP A 194 -2.93 -14.63 13.56
N LEU A 195 -3.82 -13.96 14.29
CA LEU A 195 -4.99 -13.28 13.72
C LEU A 195 -4.58 -12.15 12.76
N LEU A 196 -3.60 -11.32 13.12
CA LEU A 196 -3.10 -10.26 12.24
C LEU A 196 -2.45 -10.81 10.96
N LEU A 197 -1.79 -11.96 11.06
CA LEU A 197 -1.28 -12.67 9.88
C LEU A 197 -2.41 -13.25 9.03
N LEU A 198 -3.40 -13.86 9.68
CA LEU A 198 -4.55 -14.52 9.05
C LEU A 198 -5.42 -13.55 8.24
N ILE A 199 -5.67 -12.34 8.76
CA ILE A 199 -6.42 -11.32 8.01
C ILE A 199 -5.67 -10.85 6.75
N GLY A 200 -4.38 -11.14 6.66
CA GLY A 200 -3.58 -10.94 5.46
C GLY A 200 -3.95 -11.87 4.31
N ASP A 201 -4.90 -12.80 4.44
CA ASP A 201 -5.38 -13.60 3.30
C ASP A 201 -5.91 -12.70 2.16
N LYS A 202 -5.54 -13.03 0.91
CA LYS A 202 -5.86 -12.24 -0.27
C LYS A 202 -7.38 -12.13 -0.51
N ARG A 203 -8.14 -13.20 -0.27
CA ARG A 203 -9.61 -13.22 -0.48
C ARG A 203 -10.31 -12.37 0.57
N PHE A 204 -9.81 -12.42 1.81
CA PHE A 204 -10.34 -11.58 2.88
C PHE A 204 -10.01 -10.10 2.67
N CYS A 205 -8.78 -9.78 2.25
CA CYS A 205 -8.38 -8.41 1.89
C CYS A 205 -9.24 -7.84 0.74
N ARG A 206 -9.54 -8.65 -0.29
CA ARG A 206 -10.47 -8.26 -1.36
C ARG A 206 -11.85 -7.89 -0.84
N ALA A 207 -12.43 -8.74 0.01
CA ALA A 207 -13.74 -8.48 0.61
C ALA A 207 -13.75 -7.20 1.47
N ILE A 208 -12.65 -6.93 2.19
CA ILE A 208 -12.48 -5.68 2.94
C ILE A 208 -12.47 -4.48 2.00
N VAL A 209 -11.69 -4.52 0.92
CA VAL A 209 -11.58 -3.41 -0.03
C VAL A 209 -12.91 -3.14 -0.74
N GLU A 210 -13.62 -4.19 -1.18
CA GLU A 210 -14.86 -4.07 -1.96
C GLU A 210 -16.07 -3.64 -1.13
N SER A 211 -16.17 -4.09 0.13
CA SER A 211 -17.44 -3.99 0.87
C SER A 211 -17.30 -3.50 2.30
N SER A 212 -16.10 -3.54 2.89
CA SER A 212 -15.89 -3.26 4.32
C SER A 212 -14.61 -2.42 4.58
N PRO A 213 -14.38 -1.29 3.87
CA PRO A 213 -13.14 -0.51 4.00
C PRO A 213 -12.95 0.08 5.40
N GLY A 214 -14.05 0.23 6.16
CA GLY A 214 -14.02 0.64 7.57
C GLY A 214 -13.19 -0.29 8.47
N THR A 215 -13.02 -1.56 8.09
CA THR A 215 -12.20 -2.52 8.82
C THR A 215 -10.72 -2.23 8.68
N ALA A 216 -10.26 -1.94 7.45
CA ALA A 216 -8.89 -1.47 7.24
C ALA A 216 -8.63 -0.18 8.00
N LEU A 217 -9.58 0.77 7.96
CA LEU A 217 -9.50 2.02 8.71
C LEU A 217 -9.35 1.77 10.22
N ALA A 218 -10.17 0.89 10.79
CA ALA A 218 -10.13 0.56 12.21
C ALA A 218 -8.79 -0.06 12.64
N VAL A 219 -8.20 -0.92 11.79
CA VAL A 219 -6.88 -1.52 12.04
C VAL A 219 -5.79 -0.47 12.01
N PHE A 220 -5.65 0.30 10.92
CA PHE A 220 -4.58 1.29 10.80
C PHE A 220 -4.73 2.42 11.81
N HIS A 221 -5.95 2.90 12.08
CA HIS A 221 -6.18 3.88 13.13
C HIS A 221 -5.80 3.36 14.53
N ALA A 222 -6.05 2.07 14.82
CA ALA A 222 -5.61 1.46 16.06
C ALA A 222 -4.08 1.36 16.16
N ILE A 223 -3.39 1.06 15.06
CA ILE A 223 -1.93 1.05 14.97
C ILE A 223 -1.38 2.44 15.28
N THR A 224 -1.82 3.47 14.57
CA THR A 224 -1.40 4.87 14.79
C THR A 224 -1.69 5.32 16.22
N LYS A 225 -2.87 5.02 16.77
CA LYS A 225 -3.25 5.41 18.14
C LYS A 225 -2.38 4.75 19.21
N THR A 226 -1.97 3.50 19.00
CA THR A 226 -1.12 2.77 19.95
C THR A 226 0.38 2.97 19.70
N LYS A 227 0.75 3.53 18.54
CA LYS A 227 2.12 3.66 18.03
C LYS A 227 2.89 2.32 17.96
N LYS A 228 2.16 1.19 17.90
CA LYS A 228 2.72 -0.16 17.79
C LYS A 228 2.92 -0.52 16.33
N TYR A 229 3.95 0.02 15.70
CA TYR A 229 4.16 -0.18 14.26
C TYR A 229 4.80 -1.53 13.91
N GLY A 230 5.51 -2.17 14.85
CA GLY A 230 6.23 -3.43 14.63
C GLY A 230 5.37 -4.71 14.73
N ILE A 231 4.05 -4.59 14.64
CA ILE A 231 3.13 -5.74 14.69
C ILE A 231 3.14 -6.54 13.37
N GLN A 232 2.53 -7.72 13.36
CA GLN A 232 2.54 -8.63 12.21
C GLN A 232 1.45 -8.30 11.17
N VAL A 233 1.47 -7.10 10.60
CA VAL A 233 0.47 -6.61 9.62
C VAL A 233 1.00 -6.43 8.21
N GLU A 234 2.23 -6.85 7.93
CA GLU A 234 2.88 -6.60 6.64
C GLU A 234 2.13 -7.23 5.46
N THR A 235 1.73 -8.50 5.62
CA THR A 235 0.96 -9.22 4.59
C THR A 235 -0.40 -8.57 4.38
N PHE A 236 -1.07 -8.18 5.47
CA PHE A 236 -2.35 -7.47 5.42
C PHE A 236 -2.21 -6.12 4.70
N ALA A 237 -1.24 -5.30 5.10
CA ALA A 237 -0.97 -4.01 4.48
C ALA A 237 -0.69 -4.14 2.98
N LYS A 238 0.19 -5.09 2.61
CA LYS A 238 0.52 -5.36 1.20
C LYS A 238 -0.72 -5.78 0.41
N ASN A 239 -1.51 -6.71 0.93
CA ASN A 239 -2.65 -7.26 0.20
C ASN A 239 -3.81 -6.25 0.10
N ILE A 240 -4.07 -5.45 1.14
CA ILE A 240 -5.06 -4.37 1.06
C ILE A 240 -4.69 -3.37 -0.04
N VAL A 241 -3.44 -2.91 -0.09
CA VAL A 241 -3.01 -1.94 -1.11
C VAL A 241 -3.09 -2.54 -2.52
N ASN A 242 -2.64 -3.80 -2.70
CA ASN A 242 -2.71 -4.44 -4.01
C ASN A 242 -4.14 -4.70 -4.48
N GLU A 243 -5.04 -5.18 -3.62
CA GLU A 243 -6.46 -5.35 -3.98
C GLU A 243 -7.15 -4.00 -4.19
N ALA A 244 -6.78 -2.95 -3.44
CA ALA A 244 -7.28 -1.59 -3.67
C ALA A 244 -6.81 -1.01 -5.01
N LEU A 245 -5.56 -1.24 -5.42
CA LEU A 245 -5.09 -0.80 -6.73
C LEU A 245 -5.74 -1.59 -7.88
N ALA A 246 -6.02 -2.87 -7.66
CA ALA A 246 -6.71 -3.70 -8.64
C ALA A 246 -8.19 -3.32 -8.82
N ASN A 247 -8.86 -2.86 -7.76
CA ASN A 247 -10.27 -2.48 -7.79
C ASN A 247 -10.43 -0.96 -7.99
N LYS A 248 -10.96 -0.55 -9.15
CA LYS A 248 -11.23 0.87 -9.47
C LYS A 248 -12.32 1.51 -8.62
N ASP A 249 -13.15 0.70 -7.96
CA ASP A 249 -14.16 1.15 -6.99
C ASP A 249 -13.61 1.22 -5.55
N SER A 250 -12.29 1.07 -5.36
CA SER A 250 -11.68 1.13 -4.04
C SER A 250 -11.52 2.56 -3.53
N PHE A 251 -11.23 2.67 -2.22
CA PHE A 251 -10.91 3.93 -1.58
C PHE A 251 -9.77 4.69 -2.26
N LEU A 252 -8.82 4.03 -2.94
CA LEU A 252 -7.71 4.72 -3.59
C LEU A 252 -8.14 5.61 -4.76
N TYR A 253 -9.26 5.28 -5.40
CA TYR A 253 -9.81 6.05 -6.52
C TYR A 253 -10.89 7.04 -6.06
N HIS A 254 -11.66 6.68 -5.02
CA HIS A 254 -12.70 7.56 -4.48
C HIS A 254 -12.19 8.59 -3.46
N GLU A 255 -11.07 8.34 -2.77
CA GLU A 255 -10.39 9.34 -1.92
C GLU A 255 -9.46 10.27 -2.74
N ALA A 256 -9.83 10.55 -3.99
CA ALA A 256 -9.18 11.53 -4.85
C ALA A 256 -9.87 12.91 -4.72
N GLU A 257 -9.10 13.98 -4.94
CA GLU A 257 -9.67 15.32 -5.05
C GLU A 257 -10.44 15.44 -6.37
N GLY A 258 -11.75 15.71 -6.30
CA GLY A 258 -12.60 15.80 -7.49
C GLY A 258 -14.07 16.03 -7.16
N TYR A 259 -14.84 16.44 -8.16
CA TYR A 259 -16.27 16.74 -8.01
C TYR A 259 -17.11 15.50 -7.61
N GLU A 260 -16.67 14.30 -7.96
CA GLU A 260 -17.43 13.05 -7.78
C GLU A 260 -17.23 12.40 -6.40
N SER A 261 -16.17 12.76 -5.66
CA SER A 261 -15.76 12.07 -4.44
C SER A 261 -16.39 12.60 -3.15
N GLY A 262 -17.06 13.75 -3.20
CA GLY A 262 -17.69 14.38 -2.04
C GLY A 262 -16.73 14.61 -0.86
N LEU A 263 -17.25 14.59 0.38
CA LEU A 263 -16.48 14.85 1.61
C LEU A 263 -15.30 13.89 1.81
N ILE A 264 -15.48 12.62 1.42
CA ILE A 264 -14.48 11.55 1.60
C ILE A 264 -13.26 11.80 0.70
N GLY A 265 -13.45 12.35 -0.49
CA GLY A 265 -12.36 12.80 -1.39
C GLY A 265 -11.42 13.84 -0.77
N TYR A 266 -11.96 14.73 0.07
CA TYR A 266 -11.16 15.79 0.71
C TYR A 266 -10.46 15.29 1.99
N HIS A 267 -11.17 14.55 2.83
CA HIS A 267 -10.61 14.05 4.09
C HIS A 267 -9.64 12.86 3.90
N LYS A 268 -9.88 12.04 2.87
CA LYS A 268 -9.09 10.84 2.53
C LYS A 268 -8.80 9.95 3.76
N PRO A 269 -9.82 9.58 4.55
CA PRO A 269 -9.62 9.02 5.89
C PRO A 269 -8.77 7.75 5.89
N LEU A 270 -8.95 6.85 4.91
CA LEU A 270 -8.20 5.60 4.86
C LEU A 270 -6.78 5.83 4.33
N SER A 271 -6.62 6.63 3.28
CA SER A 271 -5.30 6.99 2.74
C SER A 271 -4.46 7.74 3.76
N GLN A 272 -5.06 8.66 4.52
CA GLN A 272 -4.37 9.37 5.61
C GLN A 272 -4.00 8.42 6.74
N ALA A 273 -4.93 7.55 7.17
CA ALA A 273 -4.65 6.58 8.24
C ALA A 273 -3.53 5.60 7.87
N MET A 274 -3.38 5.25 6.59
CA MET A 274 -2.39 4.29 6.11
C MET A 274 -1.04 4.92 5.77
N PHE A 275 -1.01 6.12 5.19
CA PHE A 275 0.20 6.66 4.55
C PHE A 275 0.71 7.97 5.17
N ALA A 276 -0.07 8.66 6.01
CA ALA A 276 0.31 9.97 6.56
C ALA A 276 1.07 9.91 7.90
N ASP A 277 1.56 8.72 8.27
CA ASP A 277 2.49 8.52 9.38
C ASP A 277 3.72 7.80 8.80
N TYR A 278 4.79 8.55 8.54
CA TYR A 278 5.97 8.01 7.86
C TYR A 278 6.67 6.95 8.72
N GLU A 279 6.71 7.09 10.05
CA GLU A 279 7.31 6.09 10.93
C GLU A 279 6.57 4.75 10.83
N MET A 280 5.24 4.79 10.74
CA MET A 280 4.43 3.61 10.49
C MET A 280 4.75 2.98 9.13
N VAL A 281 4.78 3.78 8.06
CA VAL A 281 5.06 3.32 6.70
C VAL A 281 6.43 2.66 6.61
N GLU A 282 7.46 3.27 7.20
CA GLU A 282 8.84 2.74 7.21
C GLU A 282 8.95 1.45 8.05
N THR A 283 8.26 1.39 9.19
CA THR A 283 8.34 0.23 10.09
C THR A 283 7.56 -0.98 9.55
N ILE A 284 6.38 -0.77 8.96
CA ILE A 284 5.62 -1.85 8.30
C ILE A 284 6.34 -2.30 7.03
N GLY A 285 6.96 -1.39 6.29
CA GLY A 285 7.81 -1.69 5.14
C GLY A 285 7.05 -2.08 3.86
N SER A 286 5.92 -2.78 3.97
CA SER A 286 5.21 -3.39 2.83
C SER A 286 4.07 -2.54 2.23
N LEU A 287 3.72 -1.41 2.86
CA LEU A 287 2.60 -0.55 2.43
C LEU A 287 2.78 0.03 1.03
N LEU A 288 4.01 0.36 0.64
CA LEU A 288 4.32 0.88 -0.69
C LEU A 288 5.00 -0.17 -1.59
N ASP A 289 4.94 -1.46 -1.21
CA ASP A 289 5.51 -2.58 -1.97
C ASP A 289 4.43 -3.31 -2.77
N PRO A 290 4.25 -2.98 -4.06
CA PRO A 290 3.30 -3.68 -4.89
C PRO A 290 3.71 -5.13 -5.15
N ASP A 291 2.75 -5.94 -5.57
CA ASP A 291 3.03 -7.25 -6.15
C ASP A 291 3.84 -7.08 -7.45
N ILE A 292 5.03 -7.68 -7.51
CA ILE A 292 5.99 -7.52 -8.61
C ILE A 292 5.41 -8.05 -9.93
N HIS A 293 4.58 -9.08 -9.87
CA HIS A 293 3.93 -9.63 -11.05
C HIS A 293 2.74 -8.78 -11.49
N GLY A 294 1.89 -8.37 -10.55
CA GLY A 294 0.74 -7.50 -10.83
C GLY A 294 1.12 -6.14 -11.40
N LYS A 295 2.18 -5.49 -10.88
CA LYS A 295 2.56 -4.13 -11.31
C LYS A 295 2.96 -4.00 -12.78
N ARG A 296 3.38 -5.09 -13.43
CA ARG A 296 3.76 -5.09 -14.85
C ARG A 296 2.56 -4.88 -15.78
N GLN A 297 1.36 -5.10 -15.27
CA GLN A 297 0.10 -4.99 -16.01
C GLN A 297 -0.68 -3.73 -15.64
N TRP A 298 -0.09 -2.84 -14.82
CA TRP A 298 -0.80 -1.67 -14.34
C TRP A 298 -0.98 -0.62 -15.43
N ASP A 299 -2.21 -0.14 -15.55
CA ASP A 299 -2.55 1.00 -16.39
C ASP A 299 -2.14 2.34 -15.74
N ALA A 300 -2.23 3.42 -16.50
CA ALA A 300 -1.91 4.75 -16.01
C ALA A 300 -2.72 5.18 -14.78
N ALA A 301 -4.00 4.78 -14.67
CA ALA A 301 -4.85 5.13 -13.54
C ALA A 301 -4.37 4.43 -12.24
N GLN A 302 -3.92 3.17 -12.35
CA GLN A 302 -3.31 2.44 -11.25
C GLN A 302 -2.00 3.08 -10.80
N TRP A 303 -1.15 3.51 -11.73
CA TRP A 303 0.06 4.25 -11.41
C TRP A 303 -0.23 5.61 -10.78
N GLU A 304 -1.28 6.30 -11.21
CA GLU A 304 -1.68 7.58 -10.63
C GLU A 304 -2.11 7.41 -9.17
N ALA A 305 -2.96 6.41 -8.89
CA ALA A 305 -3.37 6.08 -7.53
C ALA A 305 -2.16 5.69 -6.65
N TYR A 306 -1.22 4.91 -7.18
CA TYR A 306 0.01 4.55 -6.49
C TYR A 306 0.90 5.77 -6.20
N CYS A 307 1.12 6.64 -7.21
CA CYS A 307 1.91 7.86 -7.04
C CYS A 307 1.30 8.79 -5.98
N ARG A 308 -0.03 8.90 -5.94
CA ARG A 308 -0.75 9.70 -4.93
C ARG A 308 -0.48 9.21 -3.50
N VAL A 309 -0.52 7.90 -3.24
CA VAL A 309 -0.23 7.38 -1.89
C VAL A 309 1.25 7.53 -1.51
N VAL A 310 2.16 7.38 -2.48
CA VAL A 310 3.59 7.65 -2.26
C VAL A 310 3.83 9.12 -1.91
N LEU A 311 3.13 10.06 -2.55
CA LEU A 311 3.21 11.49 -2.23
C LEU A 311 2.68 11.82 -0.82
N ILE A 312 1.65 11.13 -0.33
CA ILE A 312 1.17 11.30 1.05
C ILE A 312 2.27 10.89 2.04
N ALA A 313 2.87 9.71 1.85
CA ALA A 313 3.98 9.23 2.69
C ALA A 313 5.21 10.14 2.61
N PHE A 314 5.54 10.62 1.40
CA PHE A 314 6.66 11.53 1.18
C PHE A 314 6.43 12.89 1.86
N ARG A 315 5.20 13.42 1.83
CA ARG A 315 4.84 14.64 2.55
C ARG A 315 4.99 14.48 4.07
N SER A 316 4.58 13.34 4.62
CA SER A 316 4.81 13.00 6.04
C SER A 316 6.29 12.99 6.39
N TYR A 317 7.11 12.29 5.58
CA TYR A 317 8.56 12.23 5.73
C TYR A 317 9.22 13.61 5.77
N VAL A 318 8.87 14.50 4.83
CA VAL A 318 9.42 15.86 4.75
C VAL A 318 8.94 16.73 5.92
N ASN A 319 7.67 16.61 6.31
CA ASN A 319 7.09 17.42 7.38
C ASN A 319 7.69 17.09 8.76
N GLU A 320 7.83 15.80 9.05
CA GLU A 320 8.44 15.29 10.30
C GLU A 320 9.95 15.57 10.39
N GLY A 321 10.57 16.04 9.29
CA GLY A 321 11.97 16.47 9.27
C GLY A 321 12.96 15.31 9.28
N TYR A 322 12.58 14.14 8.78
CA TYR A 322 13.51 13.04 8.59
C TYR A 322 14.59 13.43 7.57
N GLY A 323 15.85 13.36 7.98
CA GLY A 323 17.01 13.61 7.12
C GLY A 323 17.75 12.35 6.69
N GLY A 324 17.27 11.17 7.09
CA GLY A 324 17.88 9.86 6.80
C GLY A 324 17.34 9.21 5.54
N HIS A 325 18.04 8.17 5.05
CA HIS A 325 17.56 7.35 3.94
C HIS A 325 16.30 6.56 4.33
N SER A 326 15.24 6.66 3.51
CA SER A 326 14.04 5.81 3.63
C SER A 326 14.13 4.66 2.65
N PHE A 327 14.07 3.44 3.16
CA PHE A 327 14.10 2.25 2.29
C PHE A 327 12.79 2.09 1.53
N VAL A 328 11.67 2.44 2.14
CA VAL A 328 10.34 2.28 1.52
C VAL A 328 10.16 3.28 0.37
N LEU A 329 10.47 4.56 0.59
CA LEU A 329 10.37 5.57 -0.45
C LEU A 329 11.40 5.36 -1.56
N TYR A 330 12.62 4.90 -1.23
CA TYR A 330 13.63 4.56 -2.22
C TYR A 330 13.18 3.41 -3.14
N ARG A 331 12.57 2.35 -2.59
CA ARG A 331 11.99 1.26 -3.38
C ARG A 331 10.81 1.74 -4.22
N ALA A 332 9.92 2.56 -3.66
CA ALA A 332 8.79 3.16 -4.39
C ALA A 332 9.27 4.00 -5.59
N LYS A 333 10.31 4.82 -5.40
CA LYS A 333 10.99 5.56 -6.49
C LYS A 333 11.46 4.62 -7.59
N GLY A 334 12.08 3.49 -7.23
CA GLY A 334 12.47 2.45 -8.18
C GLY A 334 11.31 1.79 -8.92
N TYR A 335 10.13 1.69 -8.33
CA TYR A 335 8.94 1.19 -9.02
C TYR A 335 8.37 2.21 -10.01
N ILE A 336 8.30 3.48 -9.61
CA ILE A 336 7.77 4.58 -10.43
C ILE A 336 8.66 4.84 -11.65
N GLU A 337 10.00 4.86 -11.49
CA GLU A 337 10.89 5.08 -12.64
C GLU A 337 10.79 3.97 -13.69
N ASN A 338 10.58 2.72 -13.26
CA ASN A 338 10.43 1.58 -14.15
C ASN A 338 9.06 1.51 -14.84
N ALA A 339 8.08 2.31 -14.39
CA ALA A 339 6.75 2.38 -15.00
C ALA A 339 6.77 2.88 -16.45
N VAL A 340 7.86 3.52 -16.88
CA VAL A 340 8.05 4.05 -18.25
C VAL A 340 9.11 3.28 -19.05
N SER A 341 9.54 2.11 -18.55
CA SER A 341 10.61 1.33 -19.18
C SER A 341 10.27 0.78 -20.57
N ASP A 342 8.98 0.68 -20.91
CA ASP A 342 8.45 0.19 -22.17
C ASP A 342 8.18 1.29 -23.21
N LEU A 343 8.57 2.56 -22.93
CA LEU A 343 8.37 3.67 -23.87
C LEU A 343 8.95 3.42 -25.26
N TYR A 344 9.99 2.59 -25.39
CA TYR A 344 10.59 2.25 -26.68
C TYR A 344 9.60 1.59 -27.66
N ILE A 345 8.50 1.00 -27.18
CA ILE A 345 7.44 0.41 -28.00
C ILE A 345 6.76 1.48 -28.87
N LEU A 346 6.77 2.74 -28.43
CA LEU A 346 6.18 3.86 -29.18
C LEU A 346 6.87 4.13 -30.52
N ASN A 347 8.08 3.60 -30.73
CA ASN A 347 8.78 3.73 -32.02
C ASN A 347 8.03 3.07 -33.19
N GLU A 348 7.22 2.05 -32.91
CA GLU A 348 6.52 1.24 -33.91
C GLU A 348 5.10 1.74 -34.17
N LEU A 349 4.64 2.78 -33.45
CA LEU A 349 3.26 3.25 -33.49
C LEU A 349 3.13 4.58 -34.26
N ALA A 350 2.13 4.65 -35.13
CA ALA A 350 1.80 5.89 -35.85
C ALA A 350 1.17 6.96 -34.93
N ASN A 351 0.46 6.54 -33.87
CA ASN A 351 -0.17 7.43 -32.90
C ASN A 351 0.23 7.06 -31.47
N ALA A 352 1.31 7.65 -30.97
CA ALA A 352 1.84 7.38 -29.64
C ALA A 352 1.01 7.99 -28.49
N TRP A 353 0.09 8.90 -28.78
CA TRP A 353 -0.54 9.81 -27.82
C TRP A 353 -1.65 9.23 -26.96
N ASP A 354 -2.36 8.26 -27.52
CA ASP A 354 -3.52 7.61 -26.89
C ASP A 354 -3.13 6.24 -26.32
N THR A 355 -1.85 6.08 -26.00
CA THR A 355 -1.30 4.82 -25.50
C THR A 355 -1.13 4.89 -24.00
N ASP A 356 -1.39 3.76 -23.33
CA ASP A 356 -1.18 3.65 -21.89
C ASP A 356 0.26 3.98 -21.47
N SER A 357 1.27 3.56 -22.24
CA SER A 357 2.68 3.88 -21.97
C SER A 357 2.94 5.39 -21.96
N PHE A 358 2.28 6.15 -22.83
CA PHE A 358 2.38 7.61 -22.83
C PHE A 358 1.63 8.25 -21.66
N HIS A 359 0.45 7.73 -21.28
CA HIS A 359 -0.25 8.18 -20.09
C HIS A 359 0.54 7.91 -18.81
N ARG A 360 1.20 6.75 -18.70
CA ARG A 360 2.11 6.42 -17.59
C ARG A 360 3.27 7.41 -17.51
N LEU A 361 3.84 7.84 -18.65
CA LEU A 361 4.87 8.89 -18.66
C LEU A 361 4.36 10.18 -18.04
N ARG A 362 3.16 10.64 -18.41
CA ARG A 362 2.57 11.85 -17.81
C ARG A 362 2.42 11.71 -16.29
N VAL A 363 1.93 10.58 -15.81
CA VAL A 363 1.79 10.30 -14.37
C VAL A 363 3.14 10.40 -13.65
N VAL A 364 4.21 9.83 -14.21
CA VAL A 364 5.55 9.90 -13.60
C VAL A 364 6.12 11.32 -13.59
N ILE A 365 5.88 12.10 -14.65
CA ILE A 365 6.30 13.51 -14.73
C ILE A 365 5.56 14.37 -13.70
N GLU A 366 4.25 14.20 -13.56
CA GLU A 366 3.45 14.89 -12.53
C GLU A 366 3.90 14.49 -11.12
N PHE A 367 4.18 13.20 -10.88
CA PHE A 367 4.75 12.75 -9.60
C PHE A 367 6.06 13.47 -9.28
N ALA A 368 6.97 13.60 -10.25
CA ALA A 368 8.23 14.33 -10.05
C ALA A 368 7.98 15.81 -9.72
N LYS A 369 7.02 16.45 -10.39
CA LYS A 369 6.63 17.85 -10.13
C LYS A 369 6.07 18.03 -8.72
N ASP A 370 5.14 17.18 -8.32
CA ASP A 370 4.52 17.23 -7.00
C ASP A 370 5.51 16.90 -5.87
N ALA A 371 6.42 15.96 -6.09
CA ALA A 371 7.49 15.67 -5.13
C ALA A 371 8.41 16.88 -4.92
N VAL A 372 8.82 17.58 -5.98
CA VAL A 372 9.60 18.81 -5.86
C VAL A 372 8.81 19.91 -5.16
N LYS A 373 7.51 20.04 -5.47
CA LYS A 373 6.63 21.01 -4.81
C LYS A 373 6.55 20.80 -3.29
N ILE A 374 6.46 19.54 -2.83
CA ILE A 374 6.51 19.20 -1.40
C ILE A 374 7.81 19.68 -0.75
N LEU A 375 8.95 19.53 -1.44
CA LEU A 375 10.24 20.03 -0.95
C LEU A 375 10.31 21.56 -0.94
N ASP A 376 9.77 22.22 -1.96
CA ASP A 376 9.70 23.68 -2.04
C ASP A 376 8.86 24.28 -0.90
N GLU A 377 7.73 23.67 -0.55
CA GLU A 377 6.86 24.08 0.56
C GLU A 377 7.58 24.05 1.92
N LYS A 378 8.50 23.09 2.12
CA LYS A 378 9.32 23.00 3.34
C LYS A 378 10.51 23.97 3.33
N GLY A 379 11.03 24.29 2.15
CA GLY A 379 12.26 25.05 1.95
C GLY A 379 13.51 24.16 1.92
N VAL A 380 14.55 24.62 1.23
CA VAL A 380 15.80 23.88 1.06
C VAL A 380 16.65 23.97 2.32
N PRO A 381 16.98 22.85 2.99
CA PRO A 381 17.84 22.87 4.17
C PRO A 381 19.30 23.23 3.83
N ASP A 382 19.99 23.93 4.73
CA ASP A 382 21.37 24.39 4.55
C ASP A 382 22.39 23.26 4.32
N HIS A 383 22.08 22.05 4.79
CA HIS A 383 22.95 20.88 4.64
C HIS A 383 22.88 20.23 3.25
N VAL A 384 21.92 20.61 2.40
CA VAL A 384 21.77 20.06 1.05
C VAL A 384 22.91 20.58 0.17
N ARG A 385 23.79 19.66 -0.23
CA ARG A 385 24.90 19.98 -1.13
C ARG A 385 24.43 19.90 -2.58
N ILE A 386 24.58 21.00 -3.29
CA ILE A 386 24.32 21.07 -4.74
C ILE A 386 25.23 20.09 -5.50
N ARG A 387 26.49 19.96 -5.09
CA ARG A 387 27.47 19.05 -5.70
C ARG A 387 27.98 18.01 -4.70
N VAL A 388 27.68 16.74 -4.95
CA VAL A 388 28.28 15.60 -4.23
C VAL A 388 29.47 15.11 -5.07
N ARG A 389 30.70 15.21 -4.55
CA ARG A 389 31.91 14.69 -5.24
C ARG A 389 32.18 13.27 -4.76
N GLY A 390 32.28 12.33 -5.69
CA GLY A 390 32.37 10.88 -5.45
C GLY A 390 33.58 10.34 -4.68
N LYS A 391 34.39 11.17 -3.99
CA LYS A 391 35.45 10.64 -3.12
C LYS A 391 34.89 9.86 -1.91
N HIS A 392 33.60 9.99 -1.60
CA HIS A 392 32.93 9.32 -0.49
C HIS A 392 31.52 8.93 -0.96
N GLY A 393 31.32 7.69 -1.42
CA GLY A 393 30.00 7.18 -1.79
C GLY A 393 29.05 7.05 -0.59
N HIS A 394 27.75 7.24 -0.83
CA HIS A 394 26.53 6.80 -0.09
C HIS A 394 26.43 6.85 1.46
N PRO A 395 26.76 7.97 2.16
CA PRO A 395 25.97 8.29 3.36
C PRO A 395 25.38 9.71 3.36
N ARG A 396 25.34 10.42 2.22
CA ARG A 396 24.85 11.81 2.15
C ARG A 396 23.81 12.07 1.05
N GLU A 397 23.29 11.02 0.41
CA GLU A 397 22.23 11.20 -0.58
C GLU A 397 20.95 11.61 0.11
N THR A 398 20.40 12.72 -0.38
CA THR A 398 19.15 13.29 0.08
C THR A 398 18.04 12.93 -0.90
N PHE A 399 16.78 13.19 -0.54
CA PHE A 399 15.67 13.01 -1.48
C PHE A 399 15.75 13.92 -2.72
N TYR A 400 16.51 15.02 -2.67
CA TYR A 400 16.85 15.81 -3.86
C TYR A 400 17.66 14.99 -4.87
N ASP A 401 18.57 14.13 -4.40
CA ASP A 401 19.36 13.23 -5.23
C ASP A 401 18.48 12.11 -5.79
N HIS A 402 17.57 11.56 -4.99
CA HIS A 402 16.64 10.50 -5.43
C HIS A 402 15.66 11.00 -6.50
N ILE A 403 15.09 12.19 -6.35
CA ILE A 403 14.22 12.79 -7.37
C ILE A 403 15.02 13.12 -8.64
N ALA A 404 16.24 13.67 -8.50
CA ALA A 404 17.10 13.92 -9.65
C ALA A 404 17.46 12.63 -10.40
N SER A 405 17.72 11.53 -9.67
CA SER A 405 17.95 10.21 -10.25
C SER A 405 16.70 9.66 -10.95
N LEU A 406 15.50 9.84 -10.36
CA LEU A 406 14.24 9.46 -11.01
C LEU A 406 14.06 10.20 -12.34
N ILE A 407 14.25 11.52 -12.35
CA ILE A 407 14.14 12.33 -13.58
C ILE A 407 15.17 11.88 -14.62
N PHE A 408 16.40 11.59 -14.19
CA PHE A 408 17.45 11.09 -15.07
C PHE A 408 17.08 9.75 -15.72
N GLU A 409 16.53 8.79 -14.96
CA GLU A 409 16.08 7.51 -15.52
C GLU A 409 14.87 7.69 -16.46
N VAL A 410 13.94 8.60 -16.14
CA VAL A 410 12.83 8.94 -17.05
C VAL A 410 13.33 9.52 -18.37
N ILE A 411 14.31 10.43 -18.33
CA ILE A 411 14.98 10.96 -19.54
C ILE A 411 15.64 9.81 -20.33
N PHE A 412 16.30 8.88 -19.65
CA PHE A 412 16.89 7.72 -20.29
C PHE A 412 15.83 6.84 -20.98
N HIS A 413 14.70 6.54 -20.33
CA HIS A 413 13.63 5.77 -20.95
C HIS A 413 12.99 6.52 -22.14
N ALA A 414 12.72 7.82 -22.00
CA ALA A 414 12.21 8.65 -23.08
C ALA A 414 13.19 8.77 -24.27
N SER A 415 14.49 8.72 -24.00
CA SER A 415 15.54 8.73 -25.04
C SER A 415 15.56 7.48 -25.93
N ALA A 416 14.89 6.40 -25.50
CA ALA A 416 14.72 5.21 -26.32
C ALA A 416 13.69 5.41 -27.44
N VAL A 417 12.85 6.44 -27.38
CA VAL A 417 11.93 6.80 -28.47
C VAL A 417 12.68 7.67 -29.46
N LYS A 418 12.97 7.12 -30.65
CA LYS A 418 13.81 7.74 -31.68
C LYS A 418 13.04 8.11 -32.94
N SER A 419 11.92 7.45 -33.20
CA SER A 419 11.10 7.62 -34.40
C SER A 419 9.61 7.47 -34.07
N PRO A 420 8.69 7.94 -34.94
CA PRO A 420 8.95 8.90 -36.02
C PRO A 420 9.37 10.28 -35.47
N GLN A 421 10.04 11.10 -36.28
CA GLN A 421 10.65 12.37 -35.87
C GLN A 421 9.73 13.28 -35.02
N TRP A 422 8.47 13.48 -35.44
CA TRP A 422 7.52 14.28 -34.68
C TRP A 422 7.17 13.64 -33.34
N GLY A 423 6.90 12.33 -33.33
CA GLY A 423 6.58 11.57 -32.12
C GLY A 423 7.72 11.60 -31.10
N CYS A 424 8.96 11.38 -31.55
CA CYS A 424 10.13 11.42 -30.66
C CYS A 424 10.39 12.82 -30.12
N TRP A 425 10.32 13.87 -30.96
CA TRP A 425 10.47 15.25 -30.50
C TRP A 425 9.40 15.60 -29.48
N MET A 426 8.15 15.25 -29.73
CA MET A 426 7.06 15.58 -28.85
C MET A 426 7.11 14.86 -27.49
N ILE A 427 7.56 13.60 -27.44
CA ILE A 427 7.77 12.90 -26.16
C ILE A 427 8.96 13.51 -25.41
N GLN A 428 10.12 13.62 -26.08
CA GLN A 428 11.36 14.06 -25.45
C GLN A 428 11.33 15.54 -25.06
N HIS A 429 10.90 16.41 -25.97
CA HIS A 429 10.83 17.86 -25.76
C HIS A 429 9.57 18.26 -25.00
N ASN A 430 8.36 17.99 -25.51
CA ASN A 430 7.15 18.57 -24.90
C ASN A 430 6.76 17.89 -23.59
N SER A 431 6.82 16.56 -23.54
CA SER A 431 6.28 15.80 -22.41
C SER A 431 7.28 15.60 -21.26
N VAL A 432 8.59 15.62 -21.55
CA VAL A 432 9.64 15.42 -20.55
C VAL A 432 10.40 16.72 -20.28
N TRP A 433 11.14 17.23 -21.28
CA TRP A 433 12.00 18.39 -21.04
C TRP A 433 11.21 19.67 -20.75
N GLY A 434 10.12 19.88 -21.49
CA GLY A 434 9.25 21.05 -21.39
C GLY A 434 8.63 21.18 -20.02
N GLU A 435 8.05 20.09 -19.52
CA GLU A 435 7.40 19.99 -18.21
C GLU A 435 8.36 20.09 -17.01
N LEU A 436 9.64 19.76 -17.20
CA LEU A 436 10.62 19.71 -16.10
C LEU A 436 11.62 20.88 -16.10
N PHE A 437 11.98 21.39 -17.26
CA PHE A 437 13.06 22.39 -17.42
C PHE A 437 12.61 23.70 -18.05
N ASN A 438 11.51 23.71 -18.83
CA ASN A 438 11.01 24.91 -19.47
C ASN A 438 9.73 25.43 -18.78
N PHE A 439 9.14 26.50 -19.33
CA PHE A 439 7.86 27.09 -18.90
C PHE A 439 7.74 27.45 -17.40
N ASN A 440 8.87 27.75 -16.76
CA ASN A 440 8.96 28.09 -15.33
C ASN A 440 8.51 26.96 -14.38
N HIS A 441 8.44 25.72 -14.86
CA HIS A 441 8.22 24.58 -13.98
C HIS A 441 9.46 24.33 -13.11
N LEU A 442 9.25 23.93 -11.85
CA LEU A 442 10.31 23.65 -10.88
C LEU A 442 11.26 24.84 -10.63
N ASP A 443 10.75 26.08 -10.62
CA ASP A 443 11.53 27.30 -10.40
C ASP A 443 11.76 27.66 -8.92
N GLY A 444 11.13 26.91 -8.02
CA GLY A 444 11.36 27.01 -6.58
C GLY A 444 12.80 26.66 -6.19
N PRO A 445 13.23 27.02 -4.96
CA PRO A 445 14.57 26.72 -4.47
C PRO A 445 14.95 25.24 -4.58
N ALA A 446 14.03 24.32 -4.24
CA ALA A 446 14.24 22.88 -4.34
C ALA A 446 14.33 22.44 -5.80
N GLY A 447 13.44 22.95 -6.65
CA GLY A 447 13.45 22.67 -8.09
C GLY A 447 14.77 23.07 -8.75
N LYS A 448 15.36 24.22 -8.40
CA LYS A 448 16.68 24.64 -8.90
C LYS A 448 17.80 23.67 -8.51
N VAL A 449 17.76 23.14 -7.29
CA VAL A 449 18.72 22.12 -6.82
C VAL A 449 18.57 20.83 -7.62
N VAL A 450 17.33 20.35 -7.79
CA VAL A 450 17.02 19.14 -8.57
C VAL A 450 17.44 19.31 -10.03
N LYS A 451 17.04 20.39 -10.71
CA LYS A 451 17.46 20.71 -12.10
C LYS A 451 18.99 20.72 -12.25
N TYR A 452 19.72 21.29 -11.29
CA TYR A 452 21.18 21.26 -11.30
C TYR A 452 21.72 19.83 -11.24
N LYS A 453 21.22 19.01 -10.31
CA LYS A 453 21.66 17.62 -10.13
C LYS A 453 21.37 16.78 -11.37
N VAL A 454 20.19 16.92 -11.97
CA VAL A 454 19.84 16.22 -13.23
C VAL A 454 20.81 16.60 -14.35
N ARG A 455 21.05 17.90 -14.60
CA ARG A 455 22.01 18.35 -15.63
C ARG A 455 23.39 17.76 -15.38
N ARG A 456 23.80 17.63 -14.12
CA ARG A 456 25.09 17.03 -13.77
C ARG A 456 25.13 15.53 -14.05
N LEU A 457 24.07 14.78 -13.70
CA LEU A 457 23.96 13.35 -14.02
C LEU A 457 23.99 13.10 -15.53
N LEU A 458 23.25 13.89 -16.32
CA LEU A 458 23.24 13.79 -17.77
C LEU A 458 24.63 14.03 -18.36
N TYR A 459 25.33 15.09 -17.91
CA TYR A 459 26.68 15.37 -18.38
C TYR A 459 27.69 14.31 -17.97
N ASP A 460 27.63 13.82 -16.72
CA ASP A 460 28.59 12.84 -16.20
C ASP A 460 28.46 11.50 -16.94
N GLU A 461 27.25 11.05 -17.24
CA GLU A 461 27.00 9.84 -18.06
C GLU A 461 27.56 9.97 -19.49
N ILE A 462 27.37 11.12 -20.13
CA ILE A 462 27.89 11.38 -21.49
C ILE A 462 29.42 11.52 -21.46
N ALA A 463 29.96 12.23 -20.48
CA ALA A 463 31.40 12.44 -20.34
C ALA A 463 32.15 11.12 -20.10
N ASP A 464 31.55 10.19 -19.35
CA ASP A 464 32.13 8.86 -19.08
C ASP A 464 32.22 8.00 -20.35
N MET A 465 31.45 8.27 -21.41
CA MET A 465 31.60 7.56 -22.69
C MET A 465 32.99 7.71 -23.31
N ARG A 466 33.76 8.73 -22.91
CA ARG A 466 35.17 8.85 -23.33
C ARG A 466 36.05 7.75 -22.74
N ARG A 467 35.72 7.29 -21.52
CA ARG A 467 36.38 6.17 -20.85
C ARG A 467 35.73 4.84 -21.23
N PHE A 468 34.40 4.79 -21.25
CA PHE A 468 33.62 3.58 -21.51
C PHE A 468 32.40 3.90 -22.41
N PRO A 469 32.56 3.82 -23.74
CA PRO A 469 31.46 3.98 -24.69
C PRO A 469 30.29 3.05 -24.34
N ASN A 470 29.08 3.61 -24.18
CA ASN A 470 27.92 2.84 -23.75
C ASN A 470 26.61 3.37 -24.38
N PHE A 471 25.62 2.49 -24.49
CA PHE A 471 24.33 2.83 -25.11
C PHE A 471 23.46 3.78 -24.28
N LYS A 472 23.68 3.87 -22.96
CA LYS A 472 22.90 4.75 -22.08
C LYS A 472 23.27 6.21 -22.34
N GLY A 473 24.56 6.54 -22.22
CA GLY A 473 25.11 7.84 -22.59
C GLY A 473 24.81 8.22 -24.03
N ALA A 474 24.87 7.27 -24.97
CA ALA A 474 24.56 7.54 -26.38
C ALA A 474 23.10 8.00 -26.58
N LYS A 475 22.14 7.25 -26.03
CA LYS A 475 20.72 7.62 -26.14
C LYS A 475 20.44 8.96 -25.44
N ILE A 476 21.01 9.20 -24.26
CA ILE A 476 20.87 10.47 -23.54
C ILE A 476 21.47 11.63 -24.34
N LEU A 477 22.61 11.42 -25.01
CA LEU A 477 23.19 12.41 -25.91
C LEU A 477 22.23 12.71 -27.07
N GLY A 478 21.67 11.68 -27.70
CA GLY A 478 20.68 11.85 -28.77
C GLY A 478 19.44 12.62 -28.33
N PHE A 479 18.91 12.31 -27.15
CA PHE A 479 17.82 13.07 -26.51
C PHE A 479 18.21 14.55 -26.36
N CYS A 480 19.39 14.81 -25.79
CA CYS A 480 19.87 16.17 -25.54
C CYS A 480 20.03 16.98 -26.84
N LEU A 481 20.59 16.36 -27.89
CA LEU A 481 20.75 17.00 -29.21
C LEU A 481 19.39 17.24 -29.89
N ASN A 482 18.41 16.37 -29.68
CA ASN A 482 17.07 16.52 -30.25
C ASN A 482 16.29 17.66 -29.62
N VAL A 483 16.32 17.71 -28.29
CA VAL A 483 15.59 18.65 -27.47
C VAL A 483 16.23 20.05 -27.50
N MET A 484 17.53 20.15 -27.25
CA MET A 484 18.21 21.46 -27.16
C MET A 484 18.70 21.97 -28.52
N GLY A 485 18.85 21.07 -29.50
CA GLY A 485 19.34 21.42 -30.83
C GLY A 485 20.86 21.54 -30.94
N LEU A 486 21.32 21.68 -32.18
CA LEU A 486 22.74 21.71 -32.55
C LEU A 486 23.38 23.10 -32.45
N THR A 487 22.58 24.14 -32.20
CA THR A 487 23.02 25.52 -32.05
C THR A 487 22.57 26.08 -30.71
N VAL A 488 23.45 26.82 -30.03
CA VAL A 488 23.13 27.38 -28.71
C VAL A 488 22.16 28.54 -28.86
N GLY A 489 20.94 28.36 -28.36
CA GLY A 489 19.91 29.39 -28.33
C GLY A 489 20.27 30.54 -27.38
N GLN A 490 20.13 31.78 -27.83
CA GLN A 490 20.34 32.98 -27.00
C GLN A 490 19.08 33.43 -26.25
N GLY A 491 17.92 32.83 -26.53
CA GLY A 491 16.64 33.18 -25.91
C GLY A 491 16.56 32.85 -24.42
N ASN A 492 15.66 33.52 -23.71
CA ASN A 492 15.37 33.25 -22.30
C ASN A 492 14.76 31.85 -22.06
N TYR A 493 14.09 31.30 -23.08
CA TYR A 493 13.50 29.96 -23.05
C TYR A 493 14.53 28.86 -22.72
N ASP A 494 15.76 29.01 -23.23
CA ASP A 494 16.83 28.01 -23.07
C ASP A 494 17.76 28.27 -21.87
N LYS A 495 17.42 29.22 -20.99
CA LYS A 495 18.32 29.69 -19.93
C LYS A 495 18.79 28.56 -19.01
N ASP A 496 17.87 27.66 -18.63
CA ASP A 496 18.18 26.51 -17.78
C ASP A 496 18.96 25.41 -18.52
N SER A 497 18.82 25.34 -19.84
CA SER A 497 19.44 24.31 -20.68
C SER A 497 20.82 24.72 -21.21
N ARG A 498 21.09 26.03 -21.30
CA ARG A 498 22.27 26.60 -21.99
C ARG A 498 23.62 26.06 -21.50
N ALA A 499 23.80 25.95 -20.19
CA ALA A 499 25.05 25.47 -19.61
C ALA A 499 25.31 24.00 -19.97
N LEU A 500 24.27 23.16 -19.92
CA LEU A 500 24.36 21.76 -20.32
C LEU A 500 24.57 21.67 -21.83
N GLN A 501 23.77 22.36 -22.64
CA GLN A 501 23.88 22.35 -24.10
C GLN A 501 25.29 22.73 -24.58
N THR A 502 25.87 23.80 -24.03
CA THR A 502 27.22 24.25 -24.38
C THR A 502 28.26 23.17 -24.09
N ALA A 503 28.16 22.53 -22.91
CA ALA A 503 29.08 21.47 -22.51
C ALA A 503 28.92 20.21 -23.37
N LEU A 504 27.69 19.86 -23.75
CA LEU A 504 27.40 18.70 -24.59
C LEU A 504 27.84 18.93 -26.03
N LEU A 505 27.55 20.08 -26.65
CA LEU A 505 28.02 20.39 -28.00
C LEU A 505 29.56 20.41 -28.06
N ALA A 506 30.22 20.96 -27.05
CA ALA A 506 31.68 20.92 -26.95
C ALA A 506 32.22 19.49 -26.82
N TRP A 507 31.51 18.60 -26.10
CA TRP A 507 31.86 17.19 -26.02
C TRP A 507 31.62 16.48 -27.36
N THR A 508 30.45 16.66 -27.98
CA THR A 508 30.09 16.05 -29.27
C THR A 508 31.08 16.44 -30.35
N LYS A 509 31.40 17.73 -30.47
CA LYS A 509 32.38 18.24 -31.44
C LYS A 509 33.71 17.50 -31.36
N LYS A 510 34.21 17.26 -30.15
CA LYS A 510 35.52 16.64 -29.93
C LYS A 510 35.53 15.11 -30.01
N ASN A 511 34.42 14.46 -29.69
CA ASN A 511 34.41 13.01 -29.44
C ASN A 511 33.51 12.22 -30.38
N PHE A 512 32.59 12.84 -31.14
CA PHE A 512 31.64 12.08 -31.97
C PHE A 512 32.32 11.33 -33.12
N ALA A 513 33.25 11.99 -33.84
CA ALA A 513 33.99 11.36 -34.93
C ALA A 513 34.80 10.14 -34.43
N TRP A 514 35.48 10.30 -33.28
CA TRP A 514 36.14 9.19 -32.58
C TRP A 514 35.16 8.07 -32.20
N LEU A 515 34.01 8.42 -31.62
CA LEU A 515 33.01 7.42 -31.22
C LEU A 515 32.50 6.63 -32.43
N ASN A 516 32.29 7.29 -33.57
CA ASN A 516 31.83 6.65 -34.79
C ASN A 516 32.89 5.73 -35.42
N GLU A 517 34.16 6.13 -35.38
CA GLU A 517 35.27 5.32 -35.91
C GLU A 517 35.50 4.05 -35.08
N TYR A 518 35.54 4.17 -33.75
CA TYR A 518 35.88 3.05 -32.86
C TYR A 518 34.66 2.24 -32.40
N ASN A 519 33.48 2.87 -32.29
CA ASN A 519 32.24 2.24 -31.79
C ASN A 519 31.01 2.71 -32.61
N PRO A 520 30.92 2.35 -33.90
CA PRO A 520 29.89 2.88 -34.81
C PRO A 520 28.47 2.64 -34.33
N ARG A 521 28.18 1.47 -33.73
CA ARG A 521 26.84 1.17 -33.19
C ARG A 521 26.44 2.08 -32.02
N VAL A 522 27.41 2.54 -31.23
CA VAL A 522 27.17 3.47 -30.11
C VAL A 522 26.98 4.87 -30.65
N ALA A 523 27.76 5.28 -31.67
CA ALA A 523 27.56 6.56 -32.34
C ALA A 523 26.21 6.66 -33.06
N GLU A 524 25.79 5.61 -33.76
CA GLU A 524 24.45 5.50 -34.34
C GLU A 524 23.36 5.60 -33.27
N ALA A 525 23.61 5.04 -32.09
CA ALA A 525 22.68 5.14 -30.98
C ALA A 525 22.48 6.58 -30.46
N CYS A 526 23.39 7.52 -30.78
CA CYS A 526 23.24 8.95 -30.51
C CYS A 526 22.33 9.68 -31.50
N LEU A 527 21.95 9.05 -32.61
CA LEU A 527 21.13 9.66 -33.65
C LEU A 527 19.65 9.27 -33.45
N VAL A 528 18.78 10.27 -33.60
CA VAL A 528 17.33 10.13 -33.63
C VAL A 528 16.82 10.39 -35.05
N ASP A 529 15.56 10.06 -35.33
CA ASP A 529 14.97 10.31 -36.63
C ASP A 529 15.04 11.81 -37.01
N GLY A 530 15.42 12.07 -38.26
CA GLY A 530 15.78 13.40 -38.73
C GLY A 530 17.18 13.90 -38.34
N MET A 531 18.06 13.06 -37.80
CA MET A 531 19.50 13.35 -37.65
C MET A 531 20.38 12.32 -38.34
N SER A 532 21.41 12.77 -39.03
CA SER A 532 22.41 11.92 -39.68
C SER A 532 23.82 12.43 -39.45
N TYR A 533 24.80 11.53 -39.61
CA TYR A 533 26.21 11.87 -39.60
C TYR A 533 26.76 11.81 -41.03
N ASP A 534 27.32 12.93 -41.49
CA ASP A 534 28.03 13.06 -42.76
C ASP A 534 29.53 12.89 -42.49
N ALA A 535 30.01 11.68 -42.74
CA ALA A 535 31.40 11.31 -42.48
C ALA A 535 32.41 11.98 -43.41
N GLU A 536 32.00 12.36 -44.63
CA GLU A 536 32.88 13.01 -45.61
C GLU A 536 33.22 14.44 -45.18
N ASN A 537 32.22 15.15 -44.64
CA ASN A 537 32.37 16.53 -44.21
C ASN A 537 32.54 16.67 -42.69
N LEU A 538 32.66 15.56 -41.96
CA LEU A 538 32.76 15.49 -40.49
C LEU A 538 31.71 16.35 -39.79
N ARG A 539 30.43 16.17 -40.12
CA ARG A 539 29.36 17.01 -39.56
C ARG A 539 28.10 16.23 -39.22
N LEU A 540 27.42 16.66 -38.17
CA LEU A 540 26.05 16.22 -37.88
C LEU A 540 25.05 17.08 -38.66
N VAL A 541 24.05 16.43 -39.25
CA VAL A 541 22.99 17.08 -40.02
C VAL A 541 21.66 16.81 -39.33
N ARG A 542 20.95 17.87 -38.95
CA ARG A 542 19.54 17.77 -38.55
C ARG A 542 18.66 18.23 -39.70
N ILE A 543 17.77 17.35 -40.13
CA ILE A 543 16.84 17.55 -41.22
C ILE A 543 15.47 17.83 -40.61
N SER A 544 14.84 18.94 -40.98
CA SER A 544 13.40 19.13 -40.76
C SER A 544 12.67 18.94 -42.08
N PRO A 545 11.71 18.02 -42.17
CA PRO A 545 11.01 17.72 -43.42
C PRO A 545 10.19 18.92 -43.93
N ALA A 546 9.88 18.89 -45.22
CA ALA A 546 8.99 19.85 -45.86
C ALA A 546 7.53 19.52 -45.50
N GLU A 547 7.12 19.86 -44.28
CA GLU A 547 5.78 19.62 -43.76
C GLU A 547 5.13 20.90 -43.20
N GLY A 548 3.80 20.95 -43.18
CA GLY A 548 3.02 22.10 -42.74
C GLY A 548 3.18 23.31 -43.65
N LEU A 549 3.73 24.41 -43.12
CA LEU A 549 3.93 25.68 -43.84
C LEU A 549 5.26 25.74 -44.62
N ARG A 550 6.17 24.76 -44.46
CA ARG A 550 7.46 24.75 -45.16
C ARG A 550 7.36 24.03 -46.50
N ARG A 551 7.82 24.68 -47.56
CA ARG A 551 7.86 24.13 -48.94
C ARG A 551 9.10 23.29 -49.21
N GLU A 552 10.18 23.53 -48.49
CA GLU A 552 11.46 22.84 -48.66
C GLU A 552 11.98 22.33 -47.30
N PRO A 553 12.71 21.20 -47.27
CA PRO A 553 13.35 20.72 -46.06
C PRO A 553 14.40 21.72 -45.58
N SER A 554 14.50 21.92 -44.26
CA SER A 554 15.54 22.78 -43.68
C SER A 554 16.63 21.93 -43.04
N TYR A 555 17.88 22.31 -43.26
CA TYR A 555 19.05 21.61 -42.75
C TYR A 555 19.78 22.48 -41.72
N VAL A 556 20.17 21.87 -40.60
CA VAL A 556 21.06 22.48 -39.61
C VAL A 556 22.31 21.61 -39.53
N TYR A 557 23.47 22.22 -39.75
CA TYR A 557 24.76 21.55 -39.76
C TYR A 557 25.55 21.87 -38.49
N PHE A 558 26.30 20.88 -38.00
CA PHE A 558 27.20 21.04 -36.85
C PHE A 558 28.53 20.35 -37.12
N ASP A 559 29.59 21.14 -37.27
CA ASP A 559 30.93 20.67 -37.63
C ASP A 559 31.62 20.00 -36.44
N LEU A 560 32.22 18.84 -36.70
CA LEU A 560 32.95 18.02 -35.74
C LEU A 560 34.46 18.13 -35.97
N ASP A 561 35.22 17.93 -34.90
CA ASP A 561 36.66 17.78 -35.00
C ASP A 561 37.00 16.38 -35.54
N PRO A 562 38.11 16.21 -36.29
CA PRO A 562 38.55 14.89 -36.73
C PRO A 562 38.85 13.99 -35.52
N ALA A 563 38.73 12.67 -35.71
CA ALA A 563 39.00 11.71 -34.64
C ALA A 563 40.43 11.89 -34.11
N SER A 564 40.57 12.19 -32.82
CA SER A 564 41.87 12.28 -32.18
C SER A 564 42.44 10.89 -31.94
N ALA A 565 43.67 10.64 -32.38
CA ALA A 565 44.43 9.46 -31.98
C ALA A 565 44.73 9.55 -30.46
N GLU A 566 44.20 8.59 -29.71
CA GLU A 566 44.30 8.39 -28.26
C GLU A 566 43.43 9.24 -27.30
N PRO A 567 42.78 8.60 -26.31
CA PRO A 567 42.21 9.30 -25.17
C PRO A 567 43.37 9.76 -24.27
N ASN A 568 43.64 11.07 -24.21
CA ASN A 568 44.55 11.64 -23.21
C ASN A 568 44.28 11.04 -21.82
N ALA A 569 45.19 10.17 -21.37
CA ALA A 569 45.32 9.80 -19.98
C ALA A 569 45.57 11.10 -19.20
N MET A 570 44.53 11.62 -18.55
CA MET A 570 44.75 12.56 -17.45
C MET A 570 45.53 11.80 -16.39
N THR A 571 46.83 12.08 -16.38
CA THR A 571 47.80 11.81 -15.34
C THR A 571 47.16 11.63 -13.97
N ALA A 572 47.23 10.40 -13.47
CA ALA A 572 47.18 10.11 -12.05
C ALA A 572 48.44 10.71 -11.39
N ALA A 573 48.45 12.03 -11.19
CA ALA A 573 49.38 12.67 -10.28
C ALA A 573 48.81 12.52 -8.86
N GLY A 574 49.32 11.54 -8.12
CA GLY A 574 49.01 11.38 -6.70
C GLY A 574 49.03 9.96 -6.14
N SER A 575 49.85 9.04 -6.65
CA SER A 575 50.28 7.89 -5.87
C SER A 575 51.37 8.33 -4.89
N GLN A 576 50.97 8.72 -3.67
CA GLN A 576 51.88 8.64 -2.53
C GLN A 576 51.92 7.20 -2.01
N PRO A 577 53.09 6.70 -1.59
CA PRO A 577 53.27 5.31 -1.20
C PRO A 577 52.59 5.03 0.14
N GLU A 578 52.08 3.80 0.28
CA GLU A 578 51.63 3.22 1.54
C GLU A 578 52.71 3.38 2.63
N PRO A 579 52.36 3.84 3.84
CA PRO A 579 53.18 3.55 4.99
C PRO A 579 52.90 2.10 5.42
N LYS A 580 53.98 1.34 5.51
CA LYS A 580 54.01 0.03 6.14
C LYS A 580 53.57 0.12 7.61
N VAL A 581 52.92 -0.97 8.04
CA VAL A 581 52.51 -1.40 9.40
C VAL A 581 51.16 -0.89 9.88
#